data_AF-I3Y0B7-F1
#
_entry.id   AF-I3Y0B7-F1
#
_cell.length_a   1.000
_cell.length_b   1.000
_cell.length_c   1.000
_cell.angle_alpha   90.00
_cell.angle_beta   90.00
_cell.angle_gamma   90.00
#
_symmetry.space_group_name_H-M   'P 1'
#
loop_
_entity.id
_entity.type
_entity.pdbx_description
1 polymer ?
#
loop_
_entity_poly.entity_id
_entity_poly.type
_entity_poly.pdbx_seq_one_letter_code
_entity_poly.pdbx_strand_id
1 'polypeptide(L)'
;MTRSMLFLVTFFVSVGVCLAAQFVYLYATRTLSPKVLEKKTRFIAHVGLPDMSLVGEARYVRHRSLSDIFSIFGESPELLEYFPSTFVYHYAPYVSTSSGSVEP
;
A
#
# COMPACT_ATOMS: atom_id res chain seq x y z
N MET A 1 -27.25 12.25 -39.54
CA MET A 1 -26.94 12.25 -38.09
C MET A 1 -26.76 13.69 -37.63
N THR A 2 -27.45 14.13 -36.58
CA THR A 2 -27.28 15.47 -36.03
C THR A 2 -25.90 15.59 -35.37
N ARG A 3 -25.27 16.79 -35.41
CA ARG A 3 -23.91 16.99 -34.86
C ARG A 3 -23.81 16.55 -33.39
N SER A 4 -24.88 16.75 -32.62
CA SER A 4 -25.01 16.28 -31.23
C SER A 4 -24.98 14.75 -31.10
N MET A 5 -25.63 14.01 -32.02
CA MET A 5 -25.61 12.55 -32.02
C MET A 5 -24.19 12.01 -32.33
N LEU A 6 -23.44 12.70 -33.21
CA LEU A 6 -22.05 12.34 -33.49
C LEU A 6 -21.16 12.49 -32.24
N PHE A 7 -21.28 13.61 -31.51
CA PHE A 7 -20.54 13.82 -30.25
C PHE A 7 -20.83 12.75 -29.21
N LEU A 8 -22.10 12.38 -29.03
CA LEU A 8 -22.51 11.34 -28.08
C LEU A 8 -21.88 9.99 -28.42
N VAL A 9 -21.93 9.59 -29.70
CA VAL A 9 -21.32 8.32 -30.14
C VAL A 9 -19.81 8.34 -29.92
N THR A 10 -19.12 9.44 -30.27
CA THR A 10 -17.67 9.55 -30.04
C THR A 10 -17.29 9.49 -28.57
N PHE A 11 -18.11 10.07 -27.69
CA PHE A 11 -17.91 10.01 -26.24
C PHE A 11 -17.99 8.56 -25.73
N PHE A 12 -19.05 7.83 -26.06
CA PHE A 12 -19.19 6.44 -25.64
C PHE A 12 -18.09 5.52 -26.21
N VAL A 13 -17.67 5.74 -27.45
CA VAL A 13 -16.54 5.01 -28.04
C VAL A 13 -15.24 5.30 -27.29
N SER A 14 -14.96 6.57 -26.96
CA SER A 14 -13.75 6.94 -26.20
C SER A 14 -13.72 6.32 -24.81
N VAL A 15 -14.86 6.33 -24.09
CA VAL A 15 -14.99 5.70 -22.77
C VAL A 15 -14.81 4.18 -22.90
N GLY A 16 -15.42 3.55 -23.91
CA GLY A 16 -15.24 2.12 -24.17
C GLY A 16 -13.78 1.74 -24.41
N VAL A 17 -13.05 2.54 -25.20
CA VAL A 17 -11.62 2.33 -25.45
C VAL A 17 -10.80 2.51 -24.17
N CYS A 18 -11.07 3.55 -23.38
CA CYS A 18 -10.41 3.75 -22.09
C CYS A 18 -10.64 2.57 -21.14
N LEU A 19 -11.87 2.07 -21.03
CA LEU A 19 -12.18 0.91 -20.19
C LEU A 19 -11.45 -0.33 -20.69
N ALA A 20 -11.48 -0.61 -22.00
CA ALA A 20 -10.76 -1.74 -22.58
C ALA A 20 -9.24 -1.68 -22.29
N ALA A 21 -8.64 -0.49 -22.40
CA ALA A 21 -7.24 -0.28 -22.07
C ALA A 21 -6.94 -0.57 -20.60
N GLN A 22 -7.82 -0.15 -19.67
CA GLN A 22 -7.70 -0.47 -18.25
C GLN A 22 -7.80 -1.98 -18.00
N PHE A 23 -8.74 -2.68 -18.65
CA PHE A 23 -8.85 -4.14 -18.53
C PHE A 23 -7.59 -4.87 -19.01
N VAL A 24 -7.03 -4.45 -20.15
CA VAL A 24 -5.76 -5.00 -20.67
C VAL A 24 -4.62 -4.72 -19.71
N TYR A 25 -4.53 -3.48 -19.20
CA TYR A 25 -3.52 -3.10 -18.24
C TYR A 25 -3.60 -3.97 -16.98
N LEU A 26 -4.78 -4.12 -16.38
CA LEU A 26 -4.99 -4.95 -15.18
C LEU A 26 -4.72 -6.43 -15.43
N TYR A 27 -5.08 -6.94 -16.61
CA TYR A 27 -4.77 -8.31 -16.99
C TYR A 27 -3.26 -8.53 -17.12
N ALA A 28 -2.55 -7.60 -17.74
CA ALA A 28 -1.10 -7.66 -17.92
C ALA A 28 -0.32 -7.42 -16.62
N THR A 29 -0.80 -6.54 -15.75
CA THR A 29 -0.19 -6.22 -14.44
C THR A 29 -0.67 -7.13 -13.31
N ARG A 30 -1.34 -8.26 -13.63
CA ARG A 30 -1.67 -9.29 -12.65
C ARG A 30 -0.39 -10.03 -12.21
N THR A 31 0.40 -9.37 -11.36
CA THR A 31 1.80 -9.73 -11.05
C THR A 31 1.97 -10.43 -9.70
N LEU A 32 0.93 -11.06 -9.16
CA LEU A 32 1.15 -11.94 -8.02
C LEU A 32 1.75 -13.26 -8.52
N SER A 33 3.08 -13.34 -8.51
CA SER A 33 3.81 -14.54 -8.89
C SER A 33 3.25 -15.74 -8.13
N PRO A 34 2.99 -16.88 -8.78
CA PRO A 34 2.39 -18.05 -8.12
C PRO A 34 3.23 -18.52 -6.92
N LYS A 35 4.55 -18.33 -6.97
CA LYS A 35 5.47 -18.62 -5.87
C LYS A 35 5.25 -17.70 -4.65
N VAL A 36 4.94 -16.43 -4.89
CA VAL A 36 4.64 -15.45 -3.83
C VAL A 36 3.31 -15.77 -3.19
N LEU A 37 2.31 -16.14 -3.99
CA LEU A 37 1.00 -16.57 -3.49
C LEU A 37 1.13 -17.82 -2.61
N GLU A 38 1.87 -18.83 -3.05
CA GLU A 38 2.08 -20.04 -2.26
C GLU A 38 2.78 -19.76 -0.91
N LYS A 39 3.84 -18.94 -0.93
CA LYS A 39 4.52 -18.51 0.30
C LYS A 39 3.58 -17.78 1.26
N LYS A 40 2.76 -16.88 0.72
CA LYS A 40 1.75 -16.13 1.48
C LYS A 40 0.72 -17.07 2.11
N THR A 41 0.18 -18.03 1.36
CA THR A 41 -0.78 -19.01 1.88
C THR A 41 -0.18 -19.86 3.01
N ARG A 42 1.06 -20.35 2.84
CA ARG A 42 1.74 -21.11 3.90
C ARG A 42 1.98 -20.25 5.14
N PHE A 43 2.39 -18.99 4.95
CA PHE A 43 2.59 -18.06 6.06
C PHE A 43 1.29 -17.79 6.84
N ILE A 44 0.19 -17.51 6.13
CA ILE A 44 -1.14 -17.35 6.74
C ILE A 44 -1.52 -18.60 7.54
N ALA A 45 -1.30 -19.80 6.99
CA ALA A 45 -1.58 -21.06 7.70
C ALA A 45 -0.73 -21.25 8.97
N HIS A 46 0.51 -20.77 8.97
CA HIS A 46 1.38 -20.85 10.14
C HIS A 46 1.03 -19.83 11.24
N VAL A 47 0.68 -18.60 10.85
CA VAL A 47 0.38 -17.52 11.81
C VAL A 47 -1.07 -17.58 12.29
N GLY A 48 -1.97 -18.23 11.53
CA GLY A 48 -3.39 -18.33 11.85
C GLY A 48 -4.15 -17.01 11.68
N LEU A 49 -3.51 -16.03 11.04
CA LEU A 49 -3.98 -14.65 10.91
C LEU A 49 -4.40 -14.35 9.47
N PRO A 50 -5.58 -13.75 9.24
CA PRO A 50 -6.01 -13.36 7.90
C PRO A 50 -5.11 -12.25 7.34
N ASP A 51 -5.04 -12.14 6.01
CA ASP A 51 -4.17 -11.21 5.28
C ASP A 51 -4.32 -9.73 5.71
N MET A 52 -5.50 -9.35 6.21
CA MET A 52 -5.79 -8.00 6.70
C MET A 52 -5.37 -7.72 8.15
N SER A 53 -4.96 -8.74 8.90
CA SER A 53 -4.58 -8.59 10.32
C SER A 53 -3.09 -8.31 10.53
N LEU A 54 -2.29 -8.38 9.47
CA LEU A 54 -0.86 -8.11 9.53
C LEU A 54 -0.59 -6.64 9.21
N VAL A 55 -0.53 -5.81 10.26
CA VAL A 55 -0.03 -4.44 10.17
C VAL A 55 1.49 -4.50 10.20
N GLY A 56 2.13 -4.26 9.05
CA GLY A 56 3.58 -4.37 8.95
C GLY A 56 4.35 -3.28 9.71
N GLU A 57 3.73 -2.13 10.00
CA GLU A 57 4.47 -0.89 10.27
C GLU A 57 3.68 0.08 11.18
N ALA A 58 4.39 0.82 12.04
CA ALA A 58 3.79 1.85 12.91
C ALA A 58 3.34 3.09 12.09
N ARG A 59 2.02 3.31 11.99
CA ARG A 59 1.44 4.34 11.11
C ARG A 59 1.80 5.79 11.47
N TYR A 60 2.01 6.12 12.74
CA TYR A 60 2.16 7.51 13.18
C TYR A 60 3.55 8.13 12.97
N VAL A 61 4.55 7.34 12.58
CA VAL A 61 5.90 7.90 12.36
C VAL A 61 6.12 8.33 10.91
N ARG A 62 5.12 8.18 10.05
CA ARG A 62 5.24 8.50 8.62
C ARG A 62 4.66 9.85 8.28
N HIS A 63 5.34 10.52 7.36
CA HIS A 63 4.78 11.67 6.66
C HIS A 63 3.57 11.20 5.81
N ARG A 64 2.50 12.01 5.77
CA ARG A 64 1.22 11.67 5.12
C ARG A 64 1.34 11.29 3.64
N SER A 65 2.42 11.68 2.97
CA SER A 65 2.73 11.31 1.58
C SER A 65 3.23 9.88 1.40
N LEU A 66 3.59 9.18 2.49
CA LEU A 66 4.08 7.79 2.49
C LEU A 66 3.02 6.80 3.00
N SER A 67 1.74 7.17 2.88
CA SER A 67 0.61 6.33 3.21
C SER A 67 0.50 5.16 2.24
N ASP A 68 0.51 3.93 2.76
CA ASP A 68 0.25 2.73 1.96
C ASP A 68 -1.23 2.64 1.52
N ILE A 69 -1.53 1.84 0.51
CA ILE A 69 -2.87 1.60 -0.05
C ILE A 69 -3.87 1.20 1.06
N PHE A 70 -3.43 0.45 2.07
CA PHE A 70 -4.28 -0.01 3.16
C PHE A 70 -4.36 0.94 4.36
N SER A 71 -3.70 2.10 4.31
CA SER A 71 -3.72 3.09 5.39
C SER A 71 -5.13 3.65 5.66
N ILE A 72 -5.95 3.78 4.61
CA ILE A 72 -7.31 4.36 4.69
C ILE A 72 -8.25 3.48 5.52
N PHE A 73 -8.08 2.16 5.48
CA PHE A 73 -8.94 1.22 6.22
C PHE A 73 -8.61 1.12 7.71
N GLY A 74 -7.43 1.61 8.12
CA GLY A 74 -6.99 1.58 9.51
C GLY A 74 -7.67 2.59 10.43
N GLU A 75 -8.42 3.55 9.88
CA GLU A 75 -9.09 4.62 10.62
C GLU A 75 -10.63 4.59 10.41
N SER A 76 -11.17 3.48 9.90
CA SER A 76 -12.60 3.39 9.62
C SER A 76 -13.43 3.32 10.92
N PRO A 77 -14.65 3.89 10.95
CA PRO A 77 -15.52 3.82 12.12
C PRO A 77 -16.03 2.40 12.42
N GLU A 78 -15.87 1.45 11.48
CA GLU A 78 -16.24 0.04 11.64
C GLU A 78 -15.13 -0.79 12.29
N LEU A 79 -13.99 -0.18 12.62
CA LEU A 79 -12.85 -0.88 13.18
C LEU A 79 -13.12 -1.34 14.62
N LEU A 80 -13.03 -2.65 14.86
CA LEU A 80 -13.23 -3.24 16.18
C LEU A 80 -12.07 -2.97 17.15
N GLU A 81 -10.83 -2.96 16.63
CA GLU A 81 -9.62 -2.74 17.42
C GLU A 81 -8.76 -1.66 16.77
N TYR A 82 -8.66 -0.51 17.45
CA TYR A 82 -7.73 0.54 17.07
C TYR A 82 -6.35 0.22 17.62
N PHE A 83 -5.35 0.09 16.75
CA PHE A 83 -3.98 -0.20 17.17
C PHE A 83 -3.06 1.02 16.98
N PRO A 84 -3.00 1.94 17.95
CA PRO A 84 -2.14 3.09 17.87
C PRO A 84 -0.72 2.73 18.32
N SER A 85 0.00 1.92 17.55
CA SER A 85 1.42 1.69 17.87
C SER A 85 2.23 2.92 17.44
N THR A 86 2.56 3.77 18.41
CA THR A 86 3.72 4.66 18.32
C THR A 86 4.88 3.96 19.01
N PHE A 87 6.11 4.24 18.60
CA PHE A 87 7.30 3.75 19.30
C PHE A 87 7.98 4.92 20.00
N VAL A 88 8.47 4.67 21.21
CA VAL A 88 9.26 5.66 21.95
C VAL A 88 10.72 5.46 21.56
N TYR A 89 11.35 6.47 20.96
CA TYR A 89 12.81 6.51 20.87
C TYR A 89 13.37 6.65 22.28
N HIS A 90 13.95 5.58 22.83
CA HIS A 90 14.77 5.70 24.02
C HIS A 90 16.17 6.16 23.60
N TYR A 91 16.60 7.33 24.06
CA TYR A 91 17.97 7.80 23.86
C TYR A 91 18.93 6.77 24.48
N ALA A 92 19.89 6.28 23.69
CA ALA A 92 20.95 5.41 24.20
C ALA A 92 21.95 6.27 24.99
N PRO A 93 22.03 6.15 26.33
CA PRO A 93 22.83 7.03 27.16
C PRO A 93 24.35 6.84 27.02
N TYR A 94 24.80 5.91 26.18
CA TYR A 94 26.20 5.51 26.05
C TYR A 94 26.81 5.76 24.66
N VAL A 95 26.18 6.55 23.77
CA VAL A 95 26.90 7.12 22.62
C VAL A 95 27.77 8.26 23.14
N SER A 96 28.81 7.89 23.89
CA SER A 96 29.93 8.77 24.20
C SER A 96 30.67 9.01 22.89
N THR A 97 30.68 10.27 22.47
CA THR A 97 31.59 10.84 21.47
C THR A 97 32.97 10.20 21.56
N SER A 98 33.30 9.28 20.65
CA SER A 98 34.69 8.91 20.42
C SER A 98 35.33 10.01 19.59
N SER A 99 35.70 11.09 20.27
CA SER A 99 36.68 12.05 19.80
C SER A 99 38.02 11.32 19.64
N GLY A 100 38.53 11.23 18.41
CA GLY A 100 39.86 10.71 18.08
C GLY A 100 39.80 9.85 16.82
N SER A 101 40.56 10.09 15.76
CA SER A 101 41.79 10.86 15.58
C SER A 101 41.88 11.25 14.11
N VAL A 102 41.91 12.55 13.80
CA VAL A 102 42.45 13.03 12.53
C VAL A 102 43.82 13.59 12.86
N GLU A 103 44.86 12.80 12.60
CA GLU A 103 46.25 13.27 12.50
C GLU A 103 47.01 12.39 11.49
N PRO A 104 48.02 12.90 10.78
CA PRO A 104 48.32 14.29 10.39
C PRO A 104 48.14 14.53 8.87
#